data_AF-A0A7J4S4B2-F1
#
_entry.id   AF-A0A7J4S4B2-F1
#
_cell.length_a   1.000
_cell.length_b   1.000
_cell.length_c   1.000
_cell.angle_alpha   90.00
_cell.angle_beta   90.00
_cell.angle_gamma   90.00
#
_symmetry.space_group_name_H-M   'P 1'
#
loop_
_entity.id
_entity.type
_entity.pdbx_description
1 polymer ?
#
loop_
_entity_poly.entity_id
_entity_poly.type
_entity_poly.pdbx_seq_one_letter_code
_entity_poly.pdbx_strand_id
1 'polypeptide(L)'
;VLLDAGVHVYESTEAIGLKDHTVTTHLGRVTADRIIFTADKLDRNLTDHYWNYYYAQTFLAISEPLQPDEMRAMFPVEPFMCWDSHFIYAYWRLTGDNRILLGGGSLWTTYAKNDTWTARIIDRVLRRFRDHWPSVSHVHFRQFWMGRIDMTRDLMPTVLREPKTPWVHYVLGCVGLPWATFCGDFAARHVLDEEQQDDQRFYRYFSIDRGFAIPLWAEKLLGKRISFVVNQAYAKYRQVDKDRLMEEKPGEF
;
A
#
# COMPACT_ATOMS: atom_id res chain seq x y z
N VAL A 1 3.68 -22.85 -5.67
CA VAL A 1 4.36 -22.16 -6.81
C VAL A 1 5.80 -21.81 -6.48
N LEU A 2 6.11 -20.84 -5.61
CA LEU A 2 7.51 -20.46 -5.33
C LEU A 2 8.35 -21.58 -4.73
N LEU A 3 7.82 -22.27 -3.70
CA LEU A 3 8.47 -23.42 -3.09
C LEU A 3 8.68 -24.56 -4.10
N ASP A 4 7.67 -24.83 -4.94
CA ASP A 4 7.75 -25.85 -6.00
C ASP A 4 8.80 -25.50 -7.08
N ALA A 5 9.07 -24.20 -7.27
CA ALA A 5 10.12 -23.70 -8.15
C ALA A 5 11.52 -23.69 -7.49
N GLY A 6 11.66 -24.23 -6.27
CA GLY A 6 12.93 -24.30 -5.55
C GLY A 6 13.34 -22.99 -4.87
N VAL A 7 12.43 -22.01 -4.73
CA VAL A 7 12.70 -20.79 -3.97
C VAL A 7 12.77 -21.13 -2.48
N HIS A 8 13.86 -20.74 -1.83
CA HIS A 8 14.00 -20.90 -0.39
C HIS A 8 13.26 -19.77 0.34
N VAL A 9 12.35 -20.12 1.24
CA VAL A 9 11.62 -19.16 2.08
C VAL A 9 12.08 -19.34 3.52
N TYR A 10 12.58 -18.25 4.11
CA TYR A 10 13.05 -18.22 5.50
C TYR A 10 12.09 -17.38 6.33
N GLU A 11 11.25 -18.05 7.12
CA GLU A 11 10.39 -17.39 8.11
C GLU A 11 11.15 -17.13 9.41
N SER A 12 10.62 -16.27 10.28
CA SER A 12 11.24 -15.91 11.56
C SER A 12 12.72 -15.53 11.45
N THR A 13 13.08 -14.87 10.34
CA THR A 13 14.47 -14.48 10.00
C THR A 13 14.51 -12.98 9.71
N GLU A 14 14.20 -12.17 10.74
CA GLU A 14 14.17 -10.71 10.64
C GLU A 14 15.52 -10.15 10.16
N ALA A 15 15.47 -9.40 9.06
CA ALA A 15 16.57 -8.59 8.57
C ALA A 15 16.69 -7.33 9.43
N ILE A 16 17.88 -7.08 9.96
CA ILE A 16 18.18 -5.99 10.89
C ILE A 16 19.22 -5.01 10.33
N GLY A 17 19.81 -5.32 9.17
CA GLY A 17 20.73 -4.43 8.49
C GLY A 17 20.93 -4.83 7.03
N LEU A 18 21.15 -3.83 6.18
CA LEU A 18 21.52 -4.01 4.79
C LEU A 18 22.75 -3.15 4.50
N LYS A 19 23.82 -3.77 4.02
CA LYS A 19 25.03 -3.08 3.59
C LYS A 19 25.66 -3.83 2.42
N ASP A 20 25.96 -3.11 1.36
CA ASP A 20 26.51 -3.68 0.13
C ASP A 20 25.65 -4.86 -0.34
N HIS A 21 26.27 -5.98 -0.68
CA HIS A 21 25.60 -7.22 -1.10
C HIS A 21 25.14 -8.10 0.07
N THR A 22 25.10 -7.59 1.30
CA THR A 22 24.89 -8.39 2.52
C THR A 22 23.68 -7.92 3.32
N VAL A 23 22.74 -8.84 3.54
CA VAL A 23 21.66 -8.69 4.51
C VAL A 23 22.09 -9.34 5.82
N THR A 24 22.10 -8.55 6.90
CA THR A 24 22.30 -9.05 8.26
C THR A 24 20.94 -9.32 8.89
N THR A 25 20.80 -10.50 9.49
CA THR A 25 19.62 -10.95 10.23
C THR A 25 20.00 -11.17 11.69
N HIS A 26 19.01 -11.36 12.56
CA HIS A 26 19.27 -11.72 13.96
C HIS A 26 19.86 -13.13 14.15
N LEU A 27 19.92 -13.96 13.09
CA LEU A 27 20.43 -15.33 13.13
C LEU A 27 21.77 -15.50 12.36
N GLY A 28 22.16 -14.54 11.54
CA GLY A 28 23.31 -14.67 10.64
C GLY A 28 23.28 -13.67 9.49
N ARG A 29 24.02 -13.96 8.42
CA ARG A 29 24.11 -13.10 7.23
C ARG A 29 23.82 -13.87 5.96
N VAL A 30 23.23 -13.19 4.99
CA VAL A 30 22.98 -13.70 3.64
C VAL A 30 23.60 -12.72 2.65
N THR A 31 24.30 -13.24 1.64
CA THR A 31 24.89 -12.45 0.56
C THR A 31 24.20 -12.73 -0.77
N ALA A 32 24.01 -11.72 -1.61
CA ALA A 32 23.40 -11.86 -2.92
C ALA A 32 23.93 -10.85 -3.94
N ASP A 33 24.03 -11.24 -5.21
CA ASP A 33 24.46 -10.36 -6.31
C ASP A 33 23.45 -9.24 -6.59
N ARG A 34 22.17 -9.51 -6.32
CA ARG A 34 21.03 -8.60 -6.47
C ARG A 34 20.08 -8.76 -5.29
N ILE A 35 19.49 -7.66 -4.84
CA ILE A 35 18.59 -7.60 -3.69
C ILE A 35 17.34 -6.85 -4.11
N ILE A 36 16.17 -7.45 -3.91
CA ILE A 36 14.88 -6.74 -3.98
C ILE A 36 14.42 -6.46 -2.55
N PHE A 37 14.30 -5.19 -2.21
CA PHE A 37 13.88 -4.73 -0.89
C PHE A 37 12.38 -4.40 -0.90
N THR A 38 11.57 -5.21 -0.22
CA THR A 38 10.10 -5.11 -0.19
C THR A 38 9.55 -5.06 1.24
N ALA A 39 10.19 -4.28 2.13
CA ALA A 39 9.75 -4.18 3.52
C ALA A 39 8.95 -2.90 3.78
N ASP A 40 7.88 -3.03 4.56
CA ASP A 40 7.17 -1.92 5.22
C ASP A 40 7.77 -1.67 6.61
N LYS A 41 7.35 -0.59 7.28
CA LYS A 41 7.84 -0.18 8.62
C LYS A 41 9.34 -0.02 8.64
N LEU A 42 9.80 0.75 7.67
CA LEU A 42 11.22 0.97 7.41
C LEU A 42 11.97 1.43 8.65
N ASP A 43 13.05 0.71 8.93
CA ASP A 43 14.04 1.07 9.94
C ASP A 43 15.25 1.73 9.29
N ARG A 44 15.84 2.70 9.98
CA ARG A 44 17.03 3.43 9.52
C ARG A 44 18.26 2.55 9.33
N ASN A 45 18.30 1.39 9.98
CA ASN A 45 19.39 0.42 9.84
C ASN A 45 19.28 -0.38 8.53
N LEU A 46 18.11 -0.38 7.90
CA LEU A 46 17.84 -1.10 6.66
C LEU A 46 17.94 -0.21 5.42
N THR A 47 17.53 1.06 5.53
CA THR A 47 17.55 1.98 4.38
C THR A 47 17.52 3.45 4.82
N ASP A 48 18.21 4.30 4.06
CA ASP A 48 18.14 5.76 4.20
C ASP A 48 16.80 6.34 3.73
N HIS A 49 15.94 5.54 3.08
CA HIS A 49 14.63 5.97 2.56
C HIS A 49 13.51 5.95 3.62
N TYR A 50 13.79 5.53 4.85
CA TYR A 50 12.80 5.25 5.89
C TYR A 50 11.87 6.43 6.25
N TRP A 51 12.29 7.67 6.00
CA TRP A 51 11.61 8.89 6.41
C TRP A 51 10.59 9.41 5.40
N ASN A 52 10.53 8.83 4.18
CA ASN A 52 9.63 9.30 3.12
C ASN A 52 8.23 8.67 3.15
N TYR A 53 7.97 7.77 4.11
CA TYR A 53 6.74 6.98 4.16
C TYR A 53 5.89 7.32 5.38
N TYR A 54 4.58 7.21 5.18
CA TYR A 54 3.55 7.37 6.18
C TYR A 54 2.97 6.01 6.54
N TYR A 55 2.61 5.87 7.80
CA TYR A 55 1.95 4.67 8.30
C TYR A 55 0.46 4.95 8.39
N ALA A 56 -0.32 4.13 7.68
CA ALA A 56 -1.77 4.17 7.78
C ALA A 56 -2.29 2.95 8.51
N GLN A 57 -2.98 3.18 9.63
CA GLN A 57 -3.74 2.13 10.30
C GLN A 57 -5.10 1.95 9.61
N THR A 58 -5.34 0.76 9.08
CA THR A 58 -6.61 0.37 8.45
C THR A 58 -7.29 -0.70 9.29
N PHE A 59 -8.61 -0.78 9.21
CA PHE A 59 -9.41 -1.75 9.95
C PHE A 59 -10.22 -2.57 8.97
N LEU A 60 -10.31 -3.86 9.26
CA LEU A 60 -11.17 -4.78 8.53
C LEU A 60 -12.12 -5.46 9.50
N ALA A 61 -13.33 -5.73 9.02
CA ALA A 61 -14.29 -6.61 9.67
C ALA A 61 -14.82 -7.62 8.67
N ILE A 62 -15.22 -8.78 9.20
CA ILE A 62 -15.90 -9.81 8.41
C ILE A 62 -17.26 -10.12 9.00
N SER A 63 -18.27 -10.22 8.13
CA SER A 63 -19.64 -10.51 8.52
C SER A 63 -19.90 -12.00 8.73
N GLU A 64 -21.09 -12.30 9.22
CA GLU A 64 -21.73 -13.59 8.96
C GLU A 64 -22.05 -13.77 7.48
N PRO A 65 -22.24 -15.01 7.00
CA PRO A 65 -22.66 -15.24 5.62
C PRO A 65 -23.99 -14.55 5.34
N LEU A 66 -24.05 -13.87 4.20
CA LEU A 66 -25.26 -13.25 3.68
C LEU A 66 -26.21 -14.28 3.10
N GLN A 67 -27.50 -13.98 3.18
CA GLN A 67 -28.54 -14.68 2.45
C GLN A 67 -28.47 -14.37 0.95
N PRO A 68 -28.92 -15.28 0.08
CA PRO A 68 -28.92 -15.06 -1.38
C PRO A 68 -29.61 -13.78 -1.83
N ASP A 69 -30.72 -13.39 -1.19
CA ASP A 69 -31.43 -12.15 -1.50
C ASP A 69 -30.63 -10.89 -1.15
N GLU A 70 -29.90 -10.92 -0.02
CA GLU A 70 -29.03 -9.82 0.40
C GLU A 70 -27.86 -9.64 -0.56
N MET A 71 -27.24 -10.74 -0.98
CA MET A 71 -26.18 -10.73 -1.98
C MET A 71 -26.68 -10.16 -3.31
N ARG A 72 -27.85 -10.59 -3.79
CA ARG A 72 -28.47 -10.05 -5.02
C ARG A 72 -28.76 -8.55 -4.92
N ALA A 73 -29.21 -8.08 -3.76
CA ALA A 73 -29.50 -6.67 -3.56
C ALA A 73 -28.22 -5.80 -3.57
N MET A 74 -27.14 -6.29 -2.96
CA MET A 74 -25.86 -5.55 -2.89
C MET A 74 -25.04 -5.65 -4.17
N PHE A 75 -25.11 -6.81 -4.85
CA PHE A 75 -24.29 -7.16 -6.01
C PHE A 75 -25.20 -7.64 -7.15
N PRO A 76 -25.98 -6.74 -7.77
CA PRO A 76 -27.03 -7.13 -8.72
C PRO A 76 -26.53 -7.66 -10.06
N VAL A 77 -25.25 -7.43 -10.39
CA VAL A 77 -24.62 -7.90 -11.64
C VAL A 77 -23.58 -8.96 -11.33
N GLU A 78 -22.54 -8.56 -10.61
CA GLU A 78 -21.43 -9.42 -10.18
C GLU A 78 -20.94 -8.96 -8.79
N PRO A 79 -20.28 -9.83 -8.01
CA PRO A 79 -19.75 -9.51 -6.68
C PRO A 79 -18.48 -8.65 -6.74
N PHE A 80 -18.56 -7.51 -7.43
CA PHE A 80 -17.46 -6.55 -7.51
C PHE A 80 -17.10 -5.98 -6.14
N MET A 81 -15.86 -5.53 -6.02
CA MET A 81 -15.46 -4.68 -4.90
C MET A 81 -16.16 -3.32 -5.05
N CYS A 82 -16.75 -2.84 -3.97
CA CYS A 82 -17.39 -1.54 -3.89
C CYS A 82 -16.64 -0.63 -2.92
N TRP A 83 -16.71 0.68 -3.12
CA TRP A 83 -16.18 1.68 -2.20
C TRP A 83 -17.00 2.98 -2.26
N ASP A 84 -16.95 3.76 -1.19
CA ASP A 84 -17.57 5.09 -1.15
C ASP A 84 -16.63 6.20 -1.67
N SER A 85 -17.16 7.41 -1.89
CA SER A 85 -16.40 8.55 -2.42
C SER A 85 -15.78 9.45 -1.34
N HIS A 86 -15.78 9.04 -0.06
CA HIS A 86 -15.19 9.83 1.00
C HIS A 86 -13.66 9.89 0.90
N PHE A 87 -13.06 10.92 1.50
CA PHE A 87 -11.60 11.08 1.53
C PHE A 87 -10.89 9.89 2.20
N ILE A 88 -11.45 9.38 3.31
CA ILE A 88 -11.08 8.10 3.89
C ILE A 88 -12.25 7.16 3.62
N TYR A 89 -12.14 6.44 2.50
CA TYR A 89 -13.20 5.60 1.99
C TYR A 89 -13.37 4.33 2.82
N ALA A 90 -14.61 3.86 2.93
CA ALA A 90 -14.88 2.47 3.24
C ALA A 90 -14.99 1.67 1.93
N TYR A 91 -14.56 0.41 1.96
CA TYR A 91 -14.68 -0.51 0.85
C TYR A 91 -15.21 -1.85 1.35
N TRP A 92 -15.97 -2.55 0.50
CA TRP A 92 -16.47 -3.87 0.84
C TRP A 92 -16.48 -4.77 -0.38
N ARG A 93 -16.35 -6.08 -0.13
CA ARG A 93 -16.48 -7.11 -1.15
C ARG A 93 -17.03 -8.39 -0.54
N LEU A 94 -17.58 -9.26 -1.39
CA LEU A 94 -17.96 -10.61 -0.99
C LEU A 94 -16.72 -11.52 -0.91
N THR A 95 -16.68 -12.40 0.09
CA THR A 95 -15.72 -13.50 0.21
C THR A 95 -16.26 -14.75 -0.48
N GLY A 96 -15.41 -15.76 -0.69
CA GLY A 96 -15.81 -17.04 -1.32
C GLY A 96 -16.84 -17.84 -0.51
N ASP A 97 -17.03 -17.51 0.77
CA ASP A 97 -18.02 -18.10 1.68
C ASP A 97 -19.17 -17.12 1.99
N ASN A 98 -19.47 -16.20 1.08
CA ASN A 98 -20.62 -15.29 1.10
C ASN A 98 -20.64 -14.29 2.26
N ARG A 99 -19.49 -13.92 2.80
CA ARG A 99 -19.40 -12.87 3.84
C ARG A 99 -18.99 -11.54 3.22
N ILE A 100 -19.38 -10.46 3.87
CA ILE A 100 -18.86 -9.13 3.59
C ILE A 100 -17.51 -8.99 4.30
N LEU A 101 -16.45 -8.80 3.53
CA LEU A 101 -15.22 -8.19 4.02
C LEU A 101 -15.37 -6.68 3.89
N LEU A 102 -15.42 -5.97 5.01
CA LEU A 102 -15.53 -4.52 5.09
C LEU A 102 -14.22 -3.94 5.59
N GLY A 103 -13.61 -3.07 4.80
CA GLY A 103 -12.43 -2.31 5.18
C GLY A 103 -12.71 -0.82 5.27
N GLY A 104 -11.99 -0.13 6.15
CA GLY A 104 -12.09 1.32 6.24
C GLY A 104 -11.26 1.91 7.37
N GLY A 105 -11.46 3.20 7.59
CA GLY A 105 -10.75 3.92 8.63
C GLY A 105 -11.37 5.27 8.98
N SER A 106 -10.61 6.05 9.73
CA SER A 106 -10.96 7.42 10.06
C SER A 106 -9.69 8.27 10.03
N LEU A 107 -9.83 9.54 9.65
CA LEU A 107 -8.70 10.47 9.61
C LEU A 107 -7.93 10.53 10.95
N TRP A 108 -8.64 10.30 12.07
CA TRP A 108 -8.10 10.34 13.42
C TRP A 108 -7.20 9.15 13.76
N THR A 109 -7.52 7.98 13.23
CA THR A 109 -6.84 6.71 13.57
C THR A 109 -5.86 6.31 12.50
N THR A 110 -6.22 6.52 11.23
CA THR A 110 -5.42 6.12 10.09
C THR A 110 -4.04 6.77 10.14
N TYR A 111 -3.95 8.06 10.46
CA TYR A 111 -2.66 8.77 10.52
C TYR A 111 -2.23 9.12 11.96
N ALA A 112 -2.60 8.29 12.93
CA ALA A 112 -2.13 8.44 14.30
C ALA A 112 -0.66 8.01 14.42
N LYS A 113 0.06 8.65 15.35
CA LYS A 113 1.46 8.29 15.65
C LYS A 113 1.56 6.87 16.24
N ASN A 114 0.57 6.51 17.06
CA ASN A 114 0.49 5.22 17.73
C ASN A 114 -0.75 4.48 17.26
N ASP A 115 -0.65 3.15 17.22
CA ASP A 115 -1.82 2.32 16.94
C ASP A 115 -2.88 2.50 18.00
N THR A 116 -4.11 2.55 17.54
CA THR A 116 -5.25 2.53 18.41
C THR A 116 -5.86 1.14 18.40
N TRP A 117 -6.02 0.54 19.58
CA TRP A 117 -6.43 -0.86 19.76
C TRP A 117 -7.87 -1.01 20.27
N THR A 118 -8.70 0.01 20.10
CA THR A 118 -10.09 -0.03 20.59
C THR A 118 -11.07 -0.49 19.51
N ALA A 119 -11.98 -1.39 19.89
CA ALA A 119 -13.08 -1.84 19.04
C ALA A 119 -13.94 -0.68 18.53
N ARG A 120 -14.00 0.44 19.27
CA ARG A 120 -14.82 1.61 18.91
C ARG A 120 -14.46 2.28 17.58
N ILE A 121 -13.27 2.02 17.05
CA ILE A 121 -12.81 2.64 15.81
C ILE A 121 -13.62 2.12 14.63
N ILE A 122 -13.92 0.82 14.63
CA ILE A 122 -14.64 0.20 13.52
C ILE A 122 -16.14 0.53 13.57
N ASP A 123 -16.68 0.91 14.74
CA ASP A 123 -18.08 1.29 14.87
C ASP A 123 -18.49 2.37 13.88
N ARG A 124 -17.62 3.33 13.57
CA ARG A 124 -17.92 4.38 12.58
C ARG A 124 -17.95 3.84 11.15
N VAL A 125 -17.11 2.85 10.84
CA VAL A 125 -17.09 2.18 9.54
C VAL A 125 -18.34 1.31 9.40
N LEU A 126 -18.67 0.54 10.44
CA LEU A 126 -19.87 -0.31 10.51
C LEU A 126 -21.16 0.52 10.44
N ARG A 127 -21.25 1.64 11.18
CA ARG A 127 -22.42 2.54 11.09
C ARG A 127 -22.59 3.06 9.67
N ARG A 128 -21.54 3.62 9.06
CA ARG A 128 -21.60 4.11 7.68
C ARG A 128 -22.01 3.01 6.68
N PHE A 129 -21.49 1.80 6.85
CA PHE A 129 -21.87 0.67 6.02
C PHE A 129 -23.36 0.32 6.17
N ARG A 130 -23.88 0.28 7.41
CA ARG A 130 -25.31 0.01 7.69
C ARG A 130 -26.23 1.12 7.19
N ASP A 131 -25.80 2.37 7.28
CA ASP A 131 -26.54 3.52 6.76
C ASP A 131 -26.64 3.45 5.23
N HIS A 132 -25.57 2.98 4.56
CA HIS A 132 -25.55 2.78 3.11
C HIS A 132 -26.33 1.55 2.65
N TRP A 133 -26.33 0.47 3.44
CA TRP A 133 -27.08 -0.75 3.15
C TRP A 133 -28.09 -1.11 4.26
N PRO A 134 -29.22 -0.39 4.35
CA PRO A 134 -30.23 -0.63 5.38
C PRO A 134 -30.78 -2.08 5.37
N SER A 135 -30.87 -2.70 4.19
CA SER A 135 -31.36 -4.08 4.02
C SER A 135 -30.53 -5.12 4.76
N VAL A 136 -29.21 -4.92 4.87
CA VAL A 136 -28.29 -5.84 5.57
C VAL A 136 -27.81 -5.26 6.91
N SER A 137 -28.51 -4.25 7.43
CA SER A 137 -28.12 -3.60 8.70
C SER A 137 -28.13 -4.54 9.91
N HIS A 138 -28.94 -5.60 9.83
CA HIS A 138 -29.07 -6.65 10.83
C HIS A 138 -27.90 -7.64 10.83
N VAL A 139 -27.08 -7.67 9.77
CA VAL A 139 -25.94 -8.57 9.66
C VAL A 139 -24.89 -8.23 10.70
N HIS A 140 -24.43 -9.26 11.42
CA HIS A 140 -23.40 -9.09 12.44
C HIS A 140 -22.00 -9.26 11.87
N PHE A 141 -21.09 -8.41 12.32
CA PHE A 141 -19.66 -8.54 12.06
C PHE A 141 -19.00 -9.27 13.22
N ARG A 142 -18.52 -10.49 12.95
CA ARG A 142 -18.08 -11.44 13.99
C ARG A 142 -16.66 -11.19 14.45
N GLN A 143 -15.82 -10.72 13.54
CA GLN A 143 -14.41 -10.47 13.81
C GLN A 143 -14.02 -9.14 13.17
N PHE A 144 -13.08 -8.47 13.81
CA PHE A 144 -12.38 -7.33 13.26
C PHE A 144 -10.91 -7.44 13.59
N TRP A 145 -10.09 -6.90 12.71
CA TRP A 145 -8.66 -6.78 12.91
C TRP A 145 -8.17 -5.47 12.29
N MET A 146 -6.92 -5.15 12.57
CA MET A 146 -6.27 -3.96 12.07
C MET A 146 -5.02 -4.34 11.29
N GLY A 147 -4.73 -3.54 10.28
CA GLY A 147 -3.51 -3.61 9.51
C GLY A 147 -2.78 -2.28 9.55
N ARG A 148 -1.49 -2.34 9.23
CA ARG A 148 -0.70 -1.17 8.89
C ARG A 148 -0.28 -1.31 7.44
N ILE A 149 -0.32 -0.22 6.71
CA ILE A 149 0.23 -0.11 5.37
C ILE A 149 1.18 1.08 5.34
N ASP A 150 2.31 0.91 4.68
CA ASP A 150 3.17 2.02 4.33
C ASP A 150 2.64 2.67 3.08
N MET A 151 2.64 4.00 3.07
CA MET A 151 2.16 4.76 1.93
C MET A 151 3.00 6.01 1.72
N THR A 152 3.03 6.40 0.45
CA THR A 152 3.55 7.69 0.03
C THR A 152 2.43 8.75 0.11
N ARG A 153 2.82 10.00 -0.11
CA ARG A 153 1.94 11.18 -0.03
C ARG A 153 0.88 11.26 -1.13
N ASP A 154 1.06 10.51 -2.21
CA ASP A 154 0.17 10.42 -3.38
C ASP A 154 -0.43 9.01 -3.56
N LEU A 155 -0.19 8.09 -2.62
CA LEU A 155 -0.58 6.67 -2.67
C LEU A 155 0.03 5.88 -3.84
N MET A 156 0.98 6.46 -4.57
CA MET A 156 1.73 5.75 -5.61
C MET A 156 2.88 4.96 -4.99
N PRO A 157 3.15 3.73 -5.44
CA PRO A 157 4.30 3.00 -4.96
C PRO A 157 5.60 3.74 -5.28
N THR A 158 6.64 3.43 -4.53
CA THR A 158 8.01 3.81 -4.88
C THR A 158 8.72 2.58 -5.41
N VAL A 159 9.22 2.69 -6.63
CA VAL A 159 10.14 1.70 -7.20
C VAL A 159 11.41 2.46 -7.56
N LEU A 160 12.52 2.10 -6.90
CA LEU A 160 13.75 2.87 -7.02
C LEU A 160 14.97 1.96 -7.18
N ARG A 161 15.92 2.46 -7.96
CA ARG A 161 17.24 1.91 -8.16
C ARG A 161 18.23 3.06 -8.09
N GLU A 162 19.05 3.09 -7.04
CA GLU A 162 19.97 4.21 -6.87
C GLU A 162 21.28 3.95 -7.62
N PRO A 163 21.86 4.95 -8.31
CA PRO A 163 23.15 4.80 -8.97
C PRO A 163 24.29 4.39 -8.02
N LYS A 164 24.18 4.72 -6.72
CA LYS A 164 25.18 4.40 -5.69
C LYS A 164 25.09 2.96 -5.18
N THR A 165 23.92 2.32 -5.32
CA THR A 165 23.64 0.96 -4.86
C THR A 165 22.88 0.18 -5.95
N PRO A 166 23.44 0.07 -7.16
CA PRO A 166 22.72 -0.45 -8.33
C PRO A 166 22.28 -1.92 -8.22
N TRP A 167 22.78 -2.64 -7.22
CA TRP A 167 22.42 -4.02 -6.90
C TRP A 167 21.16 -4.14 -6.01
N VAL A 168 20.65 -3.03 -5.44
CA VAL A 168 19.42 -3.01 -4.63
C VAL A 168 18.28 -2.35 -5.41
N HIS A 169 17.16 -3.06 -5.52
CA HIS A 169 15.91 -2.57 -6.09
C HIS A 169 14.90 -2.44 -4.96
N TYR A 170 14.45 -1.23 -4.64
CA TYR A 170 13.43 -1.06 -3.62
C TYR A 170 12.05 -0.99 -4.25
N VAL A 171 11.10 -1.67 -3.61
CA VAL A 171 9.67 -1.61 -3.88
C VAL A 171 8.98 -1.31 -2.55
N LEU A 172 8.51 -0.08 -2.40
CA LEU A 172 8.10 0.48 -1.11
C LEU A 172 6.76 1.21 -1.23
N GLY A 173 5.99 1.27 -0.14
CA GLY A 173 4.76 2.07 -0.08
C GLY A 173 3.68 1.62 -1.07
N CYS A 174 3.62 0.31 -1.36
CA CYS A 174 2.63 -0.28 -2.26
C CYS A 174 1.23 -0.30 -1.61
N VAL A 175 0.42 0.71 -1.89
CA VAL A 175 -0.95 0.82 -1.37
C VAL A 175 -1.91 -0.02 -2.21
N GLY A 176 -1.97 -1.32 -1.90
CA GLY A 176 -2.96 -2.25 -2.46
C GLY A 176 -2.37 -3.34 -3.35
N LEU A 177 -3.13 -4.43 -3.48
CA LEU A 177 -2.68 -5.65 -4.15
C LEU A 177 -2.35 -5.45 -5.65
N PRO A 178 -3.11 -4.67 -6.44
CA PRO A 178 -2.75 -4.44 -7.85
C PRO A 178 -1.38 -3.79 -8.02
N TRP A 179 -1.05 -2.80 -7.17
CA TRP A 179 0.28 -2.18 -7.18
C TRP A 179 1.36 -3.17 -6.76
N ALA A 180 1.12 -4.01 -5.76
CA ALA A 180 2.07 -5.04 -5.35
C ALA A 180 2.35 -6.04 -6.48
N THR A 181 1.33 -6.48 -7.22
CA THR A 181 1.49 -7.37 -8.38
C THR A 181 2.30 -6.69 -9.49
N PHE A 182 1.93 -5.47 -9.87
CA PHE A 182 2.66 -4.72 -10.89
C PHE A 182 4.12 -4.50 -10.49
N CYS A 183 4.38 -3.99 -9.28
CA CYS A 183 5.73 -3.69 -8.82
C CYS A 183 6.58 -4.96 -8.64
N GLY A 184 5.97 -6.09 -8.25
CA GLY A 184 6.67 -7.37 -8.14
C GLY A 184 7.15 -7.88 -9.50
N ASP A 185 6.28 -7.87 -10.50
CA ASP A 185 6.63 -8.23 -11.88
C ASP A 185 7.68 -7.27 -12.46
N PHE A 186 7.44 -5.96 -12.33
CA PHE A 186 8.35 -4.93 -12.80
C PHE A 186 9.74 -5.06 -12.17
N ALA A 187 9.84 -5.15 -10.84
CA ALA A 187 11.14 -5.29 -10.18
C ALA A 187 11.85 -6.60 -10.56
N ALA A 188 11.12 -7.72 -10.68
CA ALA A 188 11.71 -9.00 -11.08
C ALA A 188 12.31 -8.95 -12.50
N ARG A 189 11.59 -8.37 -13.47
CA ARG A 189 12.09 -8.23 -14.85
C ARG A 189 13.32 -7.35 -14.92
N HIS A 190 13.32 -6.21 -14.22
CA HIS A 190 14.43 -5.25 -14.26
C HIS A 190 15.67 -5.71 -13.47
N VAL A 191 15.51 -6.62 -12.51
CA VAL A 191 16.66 -7.27 -11.85
C VAL A 191 17.36 -8.27 -12.78
N LEU A 192 16.62 -8.91 -13.67
CA LEU A 192 17.15 -9.93 -14.59
C LEU A 192 17.67 -9.33 -15.89
N ASP A 193 17.05 -8.26 -16.40
CA ASP A 193 17.38 -7.64 -17.69
C ASP A 193 17.33 -6.11 -17.59
N GLU A 194 18.49 -5.52 -17.29
CA GLU A 194 18.62 -4.10 -16.94
C GLU A 194 18.58 -3.14 -18.14
N GLU A 195 18.70 -3.61 -19.39
CA GLU A 195 18.86 -2.76 -20.58
C GLU A 195 17.78 -2.94 -21.67
N GLN A 196 16.97 -4.01 -21.63
CA GLN A 196 16.04 -4.33 -22.74
C GLN A 196 14.55 -4.08 -22.44
N GLN A 197 14.20 -3.48 -21.31
CA GLN A 197 12.79 -3.24 -20.96
C GLN A 197 12.30 -1.89 -21.51
N ASP A 198 11.23 -1.91 -22.31
CA ASP A 198 10.60 -0.71 -22.89
C ASP A 198 9.86 0.16 -21.86
N ASP A 199 9.71 -0.36 -20.64
CA ASP A 199 8.96 0.22 -19.55
C ASP A 199 9.86 0.87 -18.47
N GLN A 200 11.18 0.99 -18.69
CA GLN A 200 12.13 1.68 -17.79
C GLN A 200 11.70 3.10 -17.40
N ARG A 201 10.94 3.77 -18.27
CA ARG A 201 10.33 5.08 -17.99
C ARG A 201 9.53 5.12 -16.69
N PHE A 202 8.99 3.99 -16.24
CA PHE A 202 8.22 3.90 -15.01
C PHE A 202 9.04 4.14 -13.74
N TYR A 203 10.36 3.92 -13.74
CA TYR A 203 11.23 4.35 -12.62
C TYR A 203 11.14 5.85 -12.35
N ARG A 204 10.89 6.66 -13.39
CA ARG A 204 10.71 8.10 -13.24
C ARG A 204 9.40 8.42 -12.53
N TYR A 205 8.31 7.73 -12.85
CA TYR A 205 7.00 7.95 -12.21
C TYR A 205 6.96 7.41 -10.79
N PHE A 206 7.61 6.28 -10.54
CA PHE A 206 7.70 5.66 -9.21
C PHE A 206 8.92 6.10 -8.40
N SER A 207 9.68 7.10 -8.87
CA SER A 207 10.84 7.62 -8.15
C SER A 207 10.46 8.13 -6.76
N ILE A 208 11.41 8.16 -5.83
CA ILE A 208 11.18 8.74 -4.50
C ILE A 208 11.04 10.28 -4.54
N ASP A 209 11.66 10.92 -5.53
CA ASP A 209 11.73 12.37 -5.68
C ASP A 209 10.51 12.92 -6.44
N ARG A 210 9.32 12.89 -5.84
CA ARG A 210 8.10 13.45 -6.44
C ARG A 210 7.78 14.84 -5.88
N GLY A 211 7.15 15.69 -6.69
CA GLY A 211 6.78 17.05 -6.31
C GLY A 211 5.53 17.09 -5.43
N PHE A 212 5.60 17.71 -4.26
CA PHE A 212 4.49 17.83 -3.31
C PHE A 212 4.33 19.27 -2.80
N ALA A 213 3.11 19.65 -2.42
CA ALA A 213 2.81 21.00 -1.94
C ALA A 213 3.55 21.37 -0.64
N ILE A 214 3.64 20.42 0.30
CA ILE A 214 4.32 20.59 1.57
C ILE A 214 5.57 19.69 1.58
N PRO A 215 6.77 20.27 1.66
CA PRO A 215 8.01 19.51 1.74
C PRO A 215 8.13 18.80 3.10
N LEU A 216 8.85 17.67 3.13
CA LEU A 216 8.96 16.81 4.31
C LEU A 216 9.56 17.53 5.53
N TRP A 217 10.48 18.47 5.33
CA TRP A 217 11.04 19.24 6.44
C TRP A 217 9.98 20.10 7.16
N ALA A 218 8.96 20.58 6.44
CA ALA A 218 7.88 21.40 6.99
C ALA A 218 6.90 20.58 7.86
N GLU A 219 6.93 19.24 7.78
CA GLU A 219 6.16 18.37 8.68
C GLU A 219 6.52 18.55 10.14
N LYS A 220 7.77 18.93 10.45
CA LYS A 220 8.19 19.20 11.82
C LYS A 220 7.45 20.41 12.42
N LEU A 221 6.96 21.32 11.58
CA LEU A 221 6.23 22.52 11.98
C LEU A 221 4.71 22.32 11.94
N LEU A 222 4.20 21.74 10.86
CA LEU A 222 2.75 21.58 10.61
C LEU A 222 2.18 20.31 11.23
N GLY A 223 3.03 19.34 11.56
CA GLY A 223 2.66 18.00 11.97
C GLY A 223 2.28 17.09 10.80
N LYS A 224 2.60 15.80 10.94
CA LYS A 224 2.41 14.77 9.89
C LYS A 224 0.98 14.73 9.32
N ARG A 225 -0.04 14.89 10.17
CA ARG A 225 -1.45 14.80 9.75
C ARG A 225 -1.84 15.90 8.78
N ILE A 226 -1.51 17.15 9.10
CA ILE A 226 -1.85 18.30 8.26
C ILE A 226 -1.07 18.21 6.95
N SER A 227 0.24 17.96 7.03
CA SER A 227 1.09 17.81 5.86
C SER A 227 0.58 16.73 4.90
N PHE A 228 0.21 15.57 5.44
CA PHE A 228 -0.32 14.46 4.65
C PHE A 228 -1.63 14.82 3.96
N VAL A 229 -2.61 15.38 4.68
CA VAL A 229 -3.92 15.73 4.11
C VAL A 229 -3.78 16.75 2.98
N VAL A 230 -2.95 17.77 3.17
CA VAL A 230 -2.72 18.79 2.13
C VAL A 230 -1.99 18.16 0.95
N ASN A 231 -0.97 17.34 1.17
CA ASN A 231 -0.25 16.68 0.08
C ASN A 231 -1.13 15.71 -0.70
N GLN A 232 -1.98 14.91 -0.04
CA GLN A 232 -2.95 14.04 -0.69
C GLN A 232 -3.98 14.82 -1.51
N ALA A 233 -4.51 15.92 -0.95
CA ALA A 233 -5.45 16.77 -1.68
C ALA A 233 -4.77 17.41 -2.88
N TYR A 234 -3.53 17.87 -2.74
CA TYR A 234 -2.73 18.39 -3.84
C TYR A 234 -2.47 17.30 -4.90
N ALA A 235 -2.03 16.11 -4.50
CA ALA A 235 -1.81 14.97 -5.39
C ALA A 235 -3.07 14.63 -6.20
N LYS A 236 -4.20 14.50 -5.50
CA LYS A 236 -5.48 14.13 -6.10
C LYS A 236 -6.04 15.18 -7.08
N TYR A 237 -5.88 16.47 -6.78
CA TYR A 237 -6.62 17.53 -7.49
C TYR A 237 -5.74 18.50 -8.28
N ARG A 238 -4.42 18.52 -8.09
CA ARG A 238 -3.54 19.60 -8.57
C ARG A 238 -2.16 19.16 -9.06
N GLN A 239 -1.66 18.00 -8.63
CA GLN A 239 -0.33 17.54 -9.01
C GLN A 239 -0.33 17.21 -10.50
N VAL A 240 0.60 17.85 -11.22
CA VAL A 240 0.86 17.61 -12.64
C VAL A 240 2.36 17.44 -12.77
N ASP A 241 2.79 16.35 -13.38
CA ASP A 241 4.20 16.02 -13.51
C ASP A 241 4.82 16.80 -14.70
N LYS A 242 4.84 18.13 -14.58
CA LYS A 242 5.18 19.07 -15.67
C LYS A 242 6.61 18.90 -16.17
N ASP A 243 7.52 18.53 -15.27
CA ASP A 243 8.94 18.33 -15.58
C ASP A 243 9.24 16.88 -15.99
N ARG A 244 8.21 16.04 -16.20
CA ARG A 244 8.33 14.61 -16.51
C ARG A 244 7.45 14.11 -17.64
N LEU A 245 6.92 15.03 -18.46
CA LEU A 245 6.19 14.69 -19.68
C LEU A 245 7.09 13.89 -20.63
N MET A 246 6.64 12.70 -21.01
CA MET A 246 7.22 11.91 -22.09
C MET A 246 6.55 12.33 -23.41
N GLU A 247 7.25 12.16 -24.53
CA GLU A 247 6.55 12.01 -25.81
C GLU A 247 5.78 10.69 -25.74
N GLU A 248 4.47 10.75 -25.48
CA GLU A 248 3.60 9.59 -25.59
C GLU A 248 3.62 9.09 -27.04
N LYS A 249 3.98 7.82 -27.24
CA LYS A 249 3.88 7.23 -28.58
C LYS A 249 2.39 7.10 -28.93
N PRO A 250 1.96 7.48 -30.14
CA PRO A 250 0.57 7.30 -30.55
C PRO A 250 0.15 5.83 -30.41
N GLY A 251 -0.93 5.57 -29.64
CA GLY A 251 -1.50 4.23 -29.47
C GLY A 251 -1.09 3.47 -28.20
N GLU A 252 -0.40 4.10 -27.26
CA GLU A 252 -0.37 3.59 -25.88
C GLU A 252 -1.65 4.05 -25.15
N PHE A 253 -2.30 3.12 -24.43
CA PHE A 253 -3.65 3.12 -23.83
C PHE A 253 -4.80 2.62 -24.73
#